data_AF-A0A497F690-F1
#
_entry.id   AF-A0A497F690-F1
#
_cell.length_a   1.000
_cell.length_b   1.000
_cell.length_c   1.000
_cell.angle_alpha   90.00
_cell.angle_beta   90.00
_cell.angle_gamma   90.00
#
_symmetry.space_group_name_H-M   'P 1'
#
loop_
_entity.id
_entity.type
_entity.pdbx_description
1 polymer ?
#
loop_
_entity_poly.entity_id
_entity_poly.type
_entity_poly.pdbx_seq_one_letter_code
_entity_poly.pdbx_strand_id
1 'polypeptide(L)'
;MNNKEKKWLKDLLDLIRGSDEIEMADVVIDTEELTISFIPPQAPQMPGYFKLSIEPLTGAGKIEFLVEASPYGIRLLAPTPPPPAKPKVIELIKVPFEYPKLPFTGKIAEVTIGATKSEGGTRSHVIKIGGSSTMPFFLFAETPPNPMATSLDVFDMPALPGPVKKMYGDAVEDPAEWARVAVEKFGAELISFHLISTDPGIKDTPVSEAAKAVERVLQAVKVPLIIGGSGNPVKDVELFTRLSEVAAGERVVFNSVTVDMDIEKTVKPVNEYGHDLIALAFIDINQAKELCRKAVEAGLPRSRLILDPTTGALGYGIE
;
A
#
# COMPACT_ATOMS: atom_id res chain seq x y z
N MET A 1 63.71 -3.62 26.52
CA MET A 1 64.49 -4.12 25.37
C MET A 1 65.51 -5.12 25.87
N ASN A 2 65.38 -6.37 25.42
CA ASN A 2 66.14 -7.51 25.94
C ASN A 2 67.55 -7.55 25.30
N ASN A 3 68.53 -8.20 25.92
CA ASN A 3 69.94 -8.19 25.48
C ASN A 3 70.17 -8.73 24.04
N LYS A 4 69.23 -9.53 23.51
CA LYS A 4 69.24 -9.99 22.11
C LYS A 4 68.83 -8.92 21.09
N GLU A 5 67.93 -8.00 21.45
CA GLU A 5 67.47 -6.92 20.55
C GLU A 5 68.53 -5.83 20.37
N LYS A 6 69.38 -5.62 21.38
CA LYS A 6 70.53 -4.72 21.27
C LYS A 6 71.69 -5.33 20.46
N LYS A 7 71.75 -6.66 20.39
CA LYS A 7 72.84 -7.37 19.72
C LYS A 7 72.77 -7.20 18.21
N TRP A 8 71.62 -7.41 17.58
CA TRP A 8 71.52 -7.29 16.12
C TRP A 8 71.70 -5.85 15.61
N LEU A 9 71.22 -4.85 16.36
CA LEU A 9 71.42 -3.44 16.02
C LEU A 9 72.89 -3.05 16.15
N LYS A 10 73.57 -3.58 17.16
CA LYS A 10 75.02 -3.41 17.35
C LYS A 10 75.81 -4.14 16.27
N ASP A 11 75.43 -5.38 15.93
CA ASP A 11 76.06 -6.17 14.86
C ASP A 11 75.88 -5.49 13.49
N LEU A 12 74.73 -4.83 13.23
CA LEU A 12 74.49 -4.03 12.04
C LEU A 12 75.37 -2.77 12.00
N LEU A 13 75.47 -2.05 13.12
CA LEU A 13 76.34 -0.87 13.23
C LEU A 13 77.82 -1.23 13.15
N ASP A 14 78.22 -2.38 13.68
CA ASP A 14 79.58 -2.91 13.62
C ASP A 14 79.92 -3.42 12.20
N LEU A 15 78.95 -3.98 11.46
CA LEU A 15 79.08 -4.33 10.04
C LEU A 15 79.29 -3.08 9.18
N ILE A 16 78.52 -2.01 9.44
CA ILE A 16 78.67 -0.71 8.77
C ILE A 16 80.03 -0.07 9.10
N ARG A 17 80.50 -0.21 10.35
CA ARG A 17 81.81 0.30 10.79
C ARG A 17 83.01 -0.49 10.25
N GLY A 18 82.85 -1.80 10.05
CA GLY A 18 83.91 -2.71 9.62
C GLY A 18 84.00 -2.89 8.10
N SER A 19 83.17 -2.16 7.35
CA SER A 19 83.20 -2.15 5.88
C SER A 19 84.10 -1.01 5.41
N ASP A 20 85.13 -1.32 4.64
CA ASP A 20 86.06 -0.30 4.12
C ASP A 20 85.42 0.59 3.03
N GLU A 21 84.36 0.12 2.36
CA GLU A 21 83.53 0.88 1.41
C GLU A 21 82.06 0.43 1.47
N ILE A 22 81.11 1.39 1.43
CA ILE A 22 79.67 1.16 1.21
C ILE A 22 79.26 2.05 0.03
N GLU A 23 79.00 1.45 -1.12
CA GLU A 23 78.68 2.17 -2.33
C GLU A 23 77.17 2.38 -2.45
N MET A 24 76.72 3.62 -2.29
CA MET A 24 75.39 4.10 -2.66
C MET A 24 75.59 5.17 -3.73
N ALA A 25 75.21 4.88 -4.97
CA ALA A 25 75.47 5.80 -6.08
C ALA A 25 74.62 7.08 -5.96
N ASP A 26 75.31 8.22 -5.85
CA ASP A 26 74.82 9.62 -5.88
C ASP A 26 73.67 9.99 -4.92
N VAL A 27 73.75 9.57 -3.65
CA VAL A 27 72.83 10.10 -2.61
C VAL A 27 73.59 10.47 -1.33
N VAL A 28 73.62 11.76 -1.00
CA VAL A 28 74.00 12.28 0.32
C VAL A 28 72.71 12.49 1.10
N ILE A 29 72.54 11.76 2.20
CA ILE A 29 71.34 11.85 3.05
C ILE A 29 71.76 12.48 4.37
N ASP A 30 71.17 13.62 4.72
CA ASP A 30 71.34 14.19 6.06
C ASP A 30 70.70 13.26 7.08
N THR A 31 71.40 13.00 8.19
CA THR A 31 70.95 12.05 9.22
C THR A 31 69.59 12.42 9.84
N GLU A 32 69.19 13.69 9.73
CA GLU A 32 67.91 14.21 10.20
C GLU A 32 66.73 13.81 9.28
N GLU A 33 67.00 13.38 8.05
CA GLU A 33 66.01 13.01 7.02
C GLU A 33 65.74 11.49 6.96
N LEU A 34 66.49 10.67 7.71
CA LEU A 34 66.36 9.21 7.71
C LEU A 34 65.49 8.73 8.88
N THR A 35 64.33 8.11 8.58
CA THR A 35 63.49 7.48 9.60
C THR A 35 63.41 5.97 9.39
N ILE A 36 63.83 5.21 10.41
CA ILE A 36 63.72 3.74 10.45
C ILE A 36 62.63 3.34 11.44
N SER A 37 61.54 2.74 10.94
CA SER A 37 60.44 2.24 11.77
C SER A 37 60.40 0.72 11.76
N PHE A 38 60.73 0.10 12.89
CA PHE A 38 60.76 -1.36 13.05
C PHE A 38 59.47 -1.90 13.65
N ILE A 39 58.88 -2.91 13.00
CA ILE A 39 57.72 -3.64 13.52
C ILE A 39 58.21 -5.02 13.97
N PRO A 40 58.28 -5.30 15.29
CA PRO A 40 58.78 -6.57 15.77
C PRO A 40 57.91 -7.74 15.27
N PRO A 41 58.52 -8.89 14.95
CA PRO A 41 57.78 -10.07 14.52
C PRO A 41 56.83 -10.52 15.63
N GLN A 42 55.59 -10.80 15.25
CA GLN A 42 54.54 -11.23 16.20
C GLN A 42 54.77 -12.66 16.74
N ALA A 43 55.69 -13.42 16.14
CA ALA A 43 56.12 -14.75 16.59
C ALA A 43 57.64 -14.96 16.38
N PRO A 44 58.35 -15.70 17.26
CA PRO A 44 59.83 -15.83 17.22
C PRO A 44 60.42 -16.49 15.97
N GLN A 45 59.58 -17.13 15.14
CA GLN A 45 59.99 -17.91 13.97
C GLN A 45 59.63 -17.23 12.64
N MET A 46 58.95 -16.08 12.69
CA MET A 46 58.56 -15.33 11.51
C MET A 46 59.60 -14.24 11.24
N PRO A 47 59.91 -13.94 9.96
CA PRO A 47 60.76 -12.80 9.62
C PRO A 47 60.18 -11.50 10.19
N GLY A 48 61.06 -10.66 10.73
CA GLY A 48 60.70 -9.32 11.19
C GLY A 48 60.66 -8.38 10.00
N TYR A 49 59.67 -7.50 9.94
CA TYR A 49 59.56 -6.52 8.86
C TYR A 49 59.77 -5.13 9.42
N PHE A 50 60.58 -4.33 8.72
CA PHE A 50 60.68 -2.92 9.03
C PHE A 50 60.53 -2.07 7.79
N LYS A 51 59.99 -0.88 8.00
CA LYS A 51 59.78 0.10 6.97
C LYS A 51 60.92 1.08 7.01
N LEU A 52 61.70 1.12 5.94
CA LEU A 52 62.70 2.15 5.71
C LEU A 52 62.02 3.27 4.91
N SER A 53 61.94 4.46 5.47
CA SER A 53 61.35 5.62 4.80
C SER A 53 62.39 6.72 4.66
N ILE A 54 62.50 7.28 3.46
CA ILE A 54 63.39 8.38 3.13
C ILE A 54 62.51 9.52 2.62
N GLU A 55 62.59 10.68 3.26
CA GLU A 55 61.85 11.89 2.89
C GLU A 55 62.82 12.98 2.44
N PRO A 56 62.94 13.26 1.12
CA PRO A 56 63.86 14.27 0.61
C PRO A 56 63.40 15.70 0.95
N LEU A 57 64.31 16.57 1.43
CA LEU A 57 64.03 17.99 1.65
C LEU A 57 63.59 18.78 0.41
N THR A 58 63.86 18.27 -0.79
CA THR A 58 63.52 18.93 -2.06
C THR A 58 62.03 18.93 -2.39
N GLY A 59 61.19 18.32 -1.54
CA GLY A 59 59.75 18.16 -1.78
C GLY A 59 59.40 17.05 -2.76
N ALA A 60 60.39 16.27 -3.20
CA ALA A 60 60.15 15.01 -3.90
C ALA A 60 59.45 14.03 -2.95
N GLY A 61 58.44 13.29 -3.46
CA GLY A 61 57.60 12.43 -2.63
C GLY A 61 58.39 11.39 -1.82
N LYS A 62 57.86 11.05 -0.64
CA LYS A 62 58.41 10.03 0.28
C LYS A 62 58.67 8.70 -0.42
N ILE A 63 59.87 8.16 -0.25
CA ILE A 63 60.24 6.82 -0.74
C ILE A 63 60.19 5.84 0.43
N GLU A 64 59.45 4.75 0.26
CA GLU A 64 59.24 3.75 1.31
C GLU A 64 59.63 2.36 0.80
N PHE A 65 60.48 1.66 1.57
CA PHE A 65 60.86 0.27 1.32
C PHE A 65 60.37 -0.61 2.46
N LEU A 66 59.81 -1.77 2.11
CA LEU A 66 59.55 -2.83 3.07
C LEU A 66 60.77 -3.75 3.09
N VAL A 67 61.37 -3.89 4.26
CA VAL A 67 62.58 -4.68 4.45
C VAL A 67 62.23 -5.90 5.30
N GLU A 68 62.53 -7.08 4.78
CA GLU A 68 62.43 -8.34 5.49
C GLU A 68 63.78 -8.66 6.17
N ALA A 69 63.76 -8.82 7.49
CA ALA A 69 64.91 -9.20 8.28
C ALA A 69 64.70 -10.61 8.85
N SER A 70 65.60 -11.52 8.51
CA SER A 70 65.63 -12.90 9.01
C SER A 70 67.00 -13.22 9.62
N PRO A 71 67.13 -14.32 10.39
CA PRO A 71 68.44 -14.79 10.87
C PRO A 71 69.46 -15.09 9.75
N TYR A 72 68.99 -15.23 8.50
CA TYR A 72 69.80 -15.58 7.34
C TYR A 72 70.17 -14.36 6.47
N GLY A 73 69.71 -13.16 6.82
CA GLY A 73 70.03 -11.93 6.11
C GLY A 73 68.85 -10.97 5.96
N ILE A 74 69.12 -9.84 5.31
CA ILE A 74 68.18 -8.75 5.05
C ILE A 74 67.82 -8.74 3.56
N ARG A 75 66.52 -8.67 3.24
CA ARG A 75 66.01 -8.61 1.86
C ARG A 75 65.08 -7.40 1.69
N LEU A 76 65.38 -6.55 0.70
CA LEU A 76 64.47 -5.53 0.23
C LEU A 76 63.32 -6.19 -0.55
N LEU A 77 62.08 -5.98 -0.11
CA LEU A 77 60.91 -6.37 -0.88
C LEU A 77 60.58 -5.25 -1.85
N ALA A 78 60.70 -5.53 -3.15
CA ALA A 78 60.29 -4.59 -4.17
C ALA A 78 58.79 -4.25 -3.97
N PRO A 79 58.38 -2.98 -4.10
CA PRO A 79 56.98 -2.62 -4.01
C PRO A 79 56.21 -3.42 -5.06
N THR A 80 55.16 -4.12 -4.63
CA THR A 80 54.24 -4.77 -5.57
C THR A 80 53.64 -3.66 -6.45
N PRO A 81 53.65 -3.82 -7.79
CA PRO A 81 53.03 -2.83 -8.66
C PRO A 81 51.56 -2.66 -8.23
N PRO A 82 51.07 -1.42 -8.08
CA PRO A 82 49.70 -1.19 -7.68
C PRO A 82 48.78 -1.94 -8.65
N PRO A 83 47.74 -2.64 -8.16
CA PRO A 83 46.79 -3.29 -9.04
C PRO A 83 46.25 -2.25 -10.05
N PRO A 84 46.08 -2.61 -11.33
CA PRO A 84 45.65 -1.67 -12.35
C PRO A 84 44.39 -0.95 -11.88
N ALA A 85 44.42 0.38 -11.94
CA ALA A 85 43.32 1.22 -11.48
C ALA A 85 42.04 0.79 -12.22
N LYS A 86 40.99 0.43 -11.46
CA LYS A 86 39.70 0.09 -12.05
C LYS A 86 39.28 1.25 -12.96
N PRO A 87 38.93 1.00 -14.23
CA PRO A 87 38.55 2.07 -15.14
C PRO A 87 37.40 2.87 -14.53
N LYS A 88 37.57 4.19 -14.43
CA LYS A 88 36.52 5.08 -13.95
C LYS A 88 35.33 4.97 -14.91
N VAL A 89 34.14 4.70 -14.38
CA VAL A 89 32.91 4.71 -15.18
C VAL A 89 32.66 6.14 -15.65
N ILE A 90 32.85 6.39 -16.96
CA ILE A 90 32.73 7.73 -17.56
C ILE A 90 31.26 8.05 -17.87
N GLU A 91 30.46 7.05 -18.26
CA GLU A 91 29.05 7.22 -18.57
C GLU A 91 28.28 5.92 -18.27
N LEU A 92 27.08 6.06 -17.71
CA LEU A 92 26.16 4.94 -17.48
C LEU A 92 25.47 4.55 -18.79
N ILE A 93 25.19 3.25 -18.95
CA ILE A 93 24.40 2.75 -20.08
C ILE A 93 23.00 3.34 -19.97
N LYS A 94 22.59 4.10 -20.99
CA LYS A 94 21.23 4.60 -21.14
C LYS A 94 20.36 3.49 -21.72
N VAL A 95 19.50 2.91 -20.90
CA VAL A 95 18.49 1.94 -21.33
C VAL A 95 17.14 2.65 -21.36
N PRO A 96 16.33 2.53 -22.43
CA PRO A 96 14.98 3.05 -22.44
C PRO A 96 14.15 2.36 -21.35
N PHE A 97 13.45 3.16 -20.55
CA PHE A 97 12.50 2.64 -19.56
C PHE A 97 11.16 2.37 -20.23
N GLU A 98 10.69 1.13 -20.13
CA GLU A 98 9.35 0.73 -20.54
C GLU A 98 8.53 0.33 -19.31
N TYR A 99 7.29 0.83 -19.22
CA TYR A 99 6.39 0.41 -18.16
C TYR A 99 6.08 -1.09 -18.27
N PRO A 100 6.02 -1.81 -17.13
CA PRO A 100 5.64 -3.22 -17.15
C PRO A 100 4.21 -3.37 -17.66
N LYS A 101 4.03 -4.15 -18.73
CA LYS A 101 2.71 -4.56 -19.21
C LYS A 101 2.27 -5.81 -18.45
N LEU A 102 1.34 -5.65 -17.51
CA LEU A 102 0.75 -6.77 -16.79
C LEU A 102 -0.51 -7.25 -17.52
N PRO A 103 -0.60 -8.53 -17.94
CA PRO A 103 -1.77 -9.05 -18.63
C PRO A 103 -2.88 -9.37 -17.62
N PHE A 104 -3.78 -8.42 -17.38
CA PHE A 104 -5.02 -8.66 -16.66
C PHE A 104 -6.08 -9.19 -17.64
N THR A 105 -6.61 -10.38 -17.38
CA THR A 105 -7.64 -11.01 -18.24
C THR A 105 -9.07 -10.79 -17.72
N GLY A 106 -9.21 -10.36 -16.47
CA GLY A 106 -10.49 -10.08 -15.84
C GLY A 106 -10.91 -8.62 -15.99
N LYS A 107 -12.22 -8.38 -15.92
CA LYS A 107 -12.82 -7.05 -15.86
C LYS A 107 -13.91 -7.04 -14.78
N ILE A 108 -13.88 -6.04 -13.91
CA ILE A 108 -14.95 -5.82 -12.92
C ILE A 108 -16.21 -5.37 -13.67
N ALA A 109 -17.37 -5.91 -13.29
CA ALA A 109 -18.63 -5.49 -13.89
C ALA A 109 -18.89 -3.99 -13.62
N GLU A 110 -19.47 -3.28 -14.58
CA GLU A 110 -19.95 -1.92 -14.38
C GLU A 110 -21.40 -1.99 -13.87
N VAL A 111 -21.68 -1.30 -12.77
CA VAL A 111 -23.03 -1.14 -12.19
C VAL A 111 -23.44 0.32 -12.34
N THR A 112 -24.72 0.55 -12.66
CA THR A 112 -25.29 1.90 -12.80
C THR A 112 -26.39 2.06 -11.76
N ILE A 113 -26.23 3.01 -10.85
CA ILE A 113 -27.09 3.26 -9.70
C ILE A 113 -27.96 4.48 -10.00
N GLY A 114 -29.27 4.33 -9.80
CA GLY A 114 -30.26 5.35 -10.13
C GLY A 114 -30.74 5.31 -11.57
N ALA A 115 -31.88 5.95 -11.82
CA ALA A 115 -32.45 6.11 -13.15
C ALA A 115 -33.01 7.53 -13.33
N THR A 116 -32.68 8.14 -14.46
CA THR A 116 -33.19 9.47 -14.83
C THR A 116 -34.58 9.39 -15.45
N LYS A 117 -35.20 10.55 -15.70
CA LYS A 117 -36.49 10.64 -16.39
C LYS A 117 -36.50 9.96 -17.77
N SER A 118 -35.38 9.98 -18.50
CA SER A 118 -35.24 9.27 -19.78
C SER A 118 -35.19 7.75 -19.65
N GLU A 119 -34.89 7.24 -18.46
CA GLU A 119 -34.79 5.81 -18.15
C GLU A 119 -36.00 5.32 -17.34
N GLY A 120 -36.99 6.18 -17.09
CA GLY A 120 -38.21 5.87 -16.35
C GLY A 120 -38.17 6.17 -14.84
N GLY A 121 -37.04 6.66 -14.33
CA GLY A 121 -36.90 7.06 -12.93
C GLY A 121 -37.11 8.56 -12.70
N THR A 122 -36.82 9.03 -11.49
CA THR A 122 -36.95 10.44 -11.13
C THR A 122 -35.67 11.07 -10.56
N ARG A 123 -34.55 10.33 -10.63
CA ARG A 123 -33.23 10.84 -10.24
C ARG A 123 -32.76 11.91 -11.24
N SER A 124 -31.93 12.83 -10.76
CA SER A 124 -31.32 13.89 -11.57
C SER A 124 -30.14 13.41 -12.41
N HIS A 125 -29.45 12.36 -11.95
CA HIS A 125 -28.30 11.74 -12.59
C HIS A 125 -28.20 10.28 -12.15
N VAL A 126 -27.27 9.55 -12.76
CA VAL A 126 -26.89 8.19 -12.39
C VAL A 126 -25.45 8.17 -11.91
N ILE A 127 -25.11 7.20 -11.04
CA ILE A 127 -23.74 6.92 -10.63
C ILE A 127 -23.30 5.61 -11.24
N LYS A 128 -22.12 5.58 -11.85
CA LYS A 128 -21.52 4.35 -12.34
C LYS A 128 -20.35 3.94 -11.46
N ILE A 129 -20.25 2.66 -11.15
CA ILE A 129 -19.14 2.08 -10.38
C ILE A 129 -18.59 0.83 -11.07
N GLY A 130 -17.34 0.48 -10.78
CA GLY A 130 -16.67 -0.68 -11.36
C GLY A 130 -16.20 -0.44 -12.80
N GLY A 131 -16.11 -1.51 -13.59
CA GLY A 131 -15.64 -1.45 -14.98
C GLY A 131 -14.11 -1.56 -15.15
N SER A 132 -13.32 -1.46 -14.09
CA SER A 132 -11.85 -1.52 -14.17
C SER A 132 -11.35 -2.88 -14.67
N SER A 133 -10.31 -2.86 -15.51
CA SER A 133 -9.58 -4.06 -15.96
C SER A 133 -8.18 -4.18 -15.38
N THR A 134 -7.80 -3.28 -14.47
CA THR A 134 -6.47 -3.22 -13.85
C THR A 134 -6.58 -2.97 -12.34
N MET A 135 -5.44 -2.99 -11.64
CA MET A 135 -5.36 -2.72 -10.21
C MET A 135 -5.81 -1.28 -9.87
N PRO A 136 -6.35 -1.02 -8.66
CA PRO A 136 -6.76 0.31 -8.25
C PRO A 136 -5.64 1.35 -8.42
N PHE A 137 -5.92 2.43 -9.15
CA PHE A 137 -5.00 3.54 -9.43
C PHE A 137 -3.67 3.15 -10.10
N PHE A 138 -3.66 2.06 -10.85
CA PHE A 138 -2.52 1.64 -11.67
C PHE A 138 -2.46 2.42 -13.00
N LEU A 139 -2.33 3.75 -12.88
CA LEU A 139 -2.59 4.73 -13.94
C LEU A 139 -1.70 4.59 -15.19
N PHE A 140 -0.57 3.88 -15.08
CA PHE A 140 0.28 3.61 -16.23
C PHE A 140 -0.27 2.52 -17.16
N ALA A 141 -1.21 1.70 -16.69
CA ALA A 141 -1.89 0.71 -17.50
C ALA A 141 -3.25 1.23 -17.99
N GLU A 142 -4.10 1.69 -17.06
CA GLU A 142 -5.44 2.19 -17.37
C GLU A 142 -5.87 3.21 -16.30
N THR A 143 -6.57 4.26 -16.71
CA THR A 143 -7.32 5.10 -15.77
C THR A 143 -8.66 4.41 -15.50
N PRO A 144 -9.08 4.19 -14.24
CA PRO A 144 -10.37 3.57 -13.94
C PRO A 144 -11.51 4.27 -14.70
N PRO A 145 -12.39 3.52 -15.40
CA PRO A 145 -13.40 4.12 -16.27
C PRO A 145 -14.47 4.90 -15.48
N ASN A 146 -14.70 4.52 -14.23
CA ASN A 146 -15.63 5.17 -13.33
C ASN A 146 -14.91 5.56 -12.02
N PRO A 147 -15.23 6.73 -11.44
CA PRO A 147 -14.66 7.15 -10.16
C PRO A 147 -15.19 6.30 -8.98
N MET A 148 -14.52 6.41 -7.84
CA MET A 148 -15.08 5.88 -6.58
C MET A 148 -16.30 6.70 -6.17
N ALA A 149 -17.39 6.04 -5.81
CA ALA A 149 -18.59 6.68 -5.29
C ALA A 149 -18.59 6.66 -3.76
N THR A 150 -19.14 7.72 -3.15
CA THR A 150 -19.32 7.82 -1.70
C THR A 150 -20.76 8.15 -1.39
N SER A 151 -21.33 7.48 -0.39
CA SER A 151 -22.67 7.79 0.13
C SER A 151 -22.60 8.39 1.53
N LEU A 152 -23.62 9.17 1.91
CA LEU A 152 -23.86 9.52 3.30
C LEU A 152 -25.04 8.72 3.85
N ASP A 153 -24.90 8.25 5.09
CA ASP A 153 -25.92 7.48 5.77
C ASP A 153 -27.04 8.36 6.32
N VAL A 154 -28.26 7.90 6.12
CA VAL A 154 -29.50 8.43 6.71
C VAL A 154 -30.21 7.26 7.37
N PHE A 155 -30.83 7.48 8.52
CA PHE A 155 -31.53 6.44 9.26
C PHE A 155 -33.00 6.80 9.44
N ASP A 156 -33.87 5.80 9.54
CA ASP A 156 -35.30 5.99 9.78
C ASP A 156 -35.64 6.33 11.25
N MET A 157 -34.66 6.20 12.13
CA MET A 157 -34.70 6.67 13.52
C MET A 157 -33.34 7.26 13.94
N PRO A 158 -33.31 8.21 14.88
CA PRO A 158 -32.11 8.95 15.25
C PRO A 158 -31.17 8.14 16.16
N ALA A 159 -30.47 7.14 15.61
CA ALA A 159 -29.54 6.26 16.32
C ALA A 159 -28.07 6.64 16.09
N LEU A 160 -27.71 7.91 16.28
CA LEU A 160 -26.37 8.43 16.00
C LEU A 160 -25.55 8.80 17.23
N PRO A 161 -24.22 8.67 17.18
CA PRO A 161 -23.33 9.28 18.16
C PRO A 161 -23.46 10.81 18.20
N GLY A 162 -23.27 11.40 19.38
CA GLY A 162 -23.40 12.84 19.63
C GLY A 162 -22.66 13.75 18.64
N PRO A 163 -21.39 13.49 18.26
CA PRO A 163 -20.68 14.30 17.28
C PRO A 163 -21.36 14.34 15.90
N VAL A 164 -21.89 13.21 15.42
CA VAL A 164 -22.60 13.14 14.13
C VAL A 164 -23.94 13.86 14.24
N LYS A 165 -24.69 13.62 15.33
CA LYS A 165 -25.98 14.27 15.59
C LYS A 165 -25.86 15.81 15.56
N LYS A 166 -24.78 16.37 16.13
CA LYS A 166 -24.52 17.82 16.12
C LYS A 166 -24.36 18.43 14.72
N MET A 167 -23.86 17.67 13.74
CA MET A 167 -23.65 18.18 12.38
C MET A 167 -24.95 18.36 11.61
N TYR A 168 -25.89 17.45 11.83
CA TYR A 168 -27.21 17.43 11.19
C TYR A 168 -28.28 18.20 11.98
N GLY A 169 -28.11 18.37 13.30
CA GLY A 169 -29.07 19.08 14.14
C GLY A 169 -30.41 18.35 14.19
N ASP A 170 -31.51 19.10 14.11
CA ASP A 170 -32.87 18.56 14.21
C ASP A 170 -33.29 17.75 12.97
N ALA A 171 -32.54 17.85 11.87
CA ALA A 171 -32.84 17.11 10.63
C ALA A 171 -32.85 15.59 10.85
N VAL A 172 -32.06 15.07 11.80
CA VAL A 172 -31.99 13.64 12.13
C VAL A 172 -33.30 13.03 12.61
N GLU A 173 -34.26 13.87 13.02
CA GLU A 173 -35.57 13.42 13.50
C GLU A 173 -36.56 13.16 12.33
N ASP A 174 -36.24 13.61 11.11
CA ASP A 174 -37.03 13.33 9.89
C ASP A 174 -36.12 12.82 8.75
N PRO A 175 -36.22 11.55 8.34
CA PRO A 175 -35.34 10.96 7.33
C PRO A 175 -35.32 11.72 5.99
N ALA A 176 -36.46 12.31 5.59
CA ALA A 176 -36.54 13.08 4.35
C ALA A 176 -35.76 14.39 4.45
N GLU A 177 -35.88 15.09 5.58
CA GLU A 177 -35.12 16.33 5.83
C GLU A 177 -33.64 16.02 6.05
N TRP A 178 -33.31 14.93 6.75
CA TRP A 178 -31.94 14.46 6.90
C TRP A 178 -31.30 14.21 5.54
N ALA A 179 -31.96 13.45 4.65
CA ALA A 179 -31.45 13.22 3.30
C ALA A 179 -31.25 14.55 2.53
N ARG A 180 -32.19 15.50 2.66
CA ARG A 180 -32.07 16.83 2.05
C ARG A 180 -30.84 17.58 2.57
N VAL A 181 -30.61 17.60 3.88
CA VAL A 181 -29.43 18.22 4.49
C VAL A 181 -28.14 17.52 4.07
N ALA A 182 -28.13 16.18 3.99
CA ALA A 182 -26.99 15.41 3.50
C ALA A 182 -26.59 15.82 2.07
N VAL A 183 -27.57 16.00 1.18
CA VAL A 183 -27.32 16.45 -0.20
C VAL A 183 -26.93 17.92 -0.25
N GLU A 184 -27.76 18.82 0.29
CA GLU A 184 -27.58 20.26 0.08
C GLU A 184 -26.43 20.89 0.87
N LYS A 185 -26.22 20.45 2.12
CA LYS A 185 -25.20 21.01 3.01
C LYS A 185 -23.87 20.29 2.91
N PHE A 186 -23.90 18.97 2.75
CA PHE A 186 -22.71 18.11 2.78
C PHE A 186 -22.30 17.57 1.41
N GLY A 187 -23.08 17.82 0.35
CA GLY A 187 -22.72 17.46 -1.01
C GLY A 187 -22.81 15.96 -1.30
N ALA A 188 -23.68 15.22 -0.60
CA ALA A 188 -23.88 13.80 -0.89
C ALA A 188 -24.41 13.61 -2.32
N GLU A 189 -23.68 12.86 -3.14
CA GLU A 189 -24.11 12.44 -4.49
C GLU A 189 -24.87 11.11 -4.48
N LEU A 190 -24.86 10.39 -3.34
CA LEU A 190 -25.54 9.13 -3.11
C LEU A 190 -25.99 9.09 -1.64
N ILE A 191 -27.21 8.60 -1.39
CA ILE A 191 -27.72 8.40 -0.03
C ILE A 191 -27.83 6.91 0.26
N SER A 192 -27.32 6.48 1.41
CA SER A 192 -27.60 5.16 1.97
C SER A 192 -28.62 5.29 3.08
N PHE A 193 -29.85 4.87 2.81
CA PHE A 193 -30.96 4.98 3.75
C PHE A 193 -31.18 3.65 4.48
N HIS A 194 -30.98 3.66 5.79
CA HIS A 194 -31.04 2.47 6.65
C HIS A 194 -32.34 2.47 7.46
N LEU A 195 -33.17 1.45 7.23
CA LEU A 195 -34.46 1.22 7.88
C LEU A 195 -34.29 0.40 9.16
N ILE A 196 -33.40 0.82 10.06
CA ILE A 196 -33.04 0.04 11.25
C ILE A 196 -34.22 -0.18 12.20
N SER A 197 -35.25 0.67 12.15
CA SER A 197 -36.43 0.52 13.00
C SER A 197 -37.31 -0.68 12.63
N THR A 198 -37.10 -1.32 11.47
CA THR A 198 -37.82 -2.54 11.10
C THR A 198 -37.41 -3.78 11.90
N ASP A 199 -36.31 -3.70 12.67
CA ASP A 199 -35.87 -4.81 13.51
C ASP A 199 -36.98 -5.23 14.50
N PRO A 200 -37.42 -6.50 14.46
CA PRO A 200 -38.39 -7.03 15.42
C PRO A 200 -37.95 -6.93 16.89
N GLY A 201 -36.64 -6.85 17.14
CA GLY A 201 -36.04 -6.67 18.46
C GLY A 201 -35.93 -5.21 18.92
N ILE A 202 -36.20 -4.22 18.05
CA ILE A 202 -36.09 -2.79 18.37
C ILE A 202 -37.47 -2.12 18.38
N LYS A 203 -38.02 -1.80 17.21
CA LYS A 203 -39.30 -1.09 17.07
C LYS A 203 -40.31 -1.91 16.26
N ASP A 204 -39.86 -2.92 15.53
CA ASP A 204 -40.67 -3.75 14.64
C ASP A 204 -41.56 -2.92 13.70
N THR A 205 -41.03 -1.80 13.19
CA THR A 205 -41.78 -0.89 12.31
C THR A 205 -42.38 -1.71 11.16
N PRO A 206 -43.70 -1.60 10.89
CA PRO A 206 -44.32 -2.34 9.82
C PRO A 206 -43.71 -2.00 8.45
N VAL A 207 -43.56 -3.01 7.59
CA VAL A 207 -43.02 -2.84 6.22
C VAL A 207 -43.77 -1.75 5.44
N SER A 208 -45.08 -1.61 5.65
CA SER A 208 -45.89 -0.57 5.02
C SER A 208 -45.58 0.85 5.50
N GLU A 209 -45.11 1.02 6.74
CA GLU A 209 -44.66 2.32 7.27
C GLU A 209 -43.24 2.63 6.78
N ALA A 210 -42.34 1.65 6.81
CA ALA A 210 -40.99 1.77 6.25
C ALA A 210 -41.03 2.15 4.75
N ALA A 211 -41.95 1.56 3.98
CA ALA A 211 -42.17 1.91 2.58
C ALA A 211 -42.55 3.39 2.39
N LYS A 212 -43.41 3.95 3.25
CA LYS A 212 -43.76 5.38 3.20
C LYS A 212 -42.56 6.27 3.51
N ALA A 213 -41.67 5.86 4.42
CA ALA A 213 -40.44 6.59 4.69
C ALA A 213 -39.53 6.62 3.45
N VAL A 214 -39.38 5.48 2.75
CA VAL A 214 -38.64 5.39 1.49
C VAL A 214 -39.26 6.30 0.42
N GLU A 215 -40.57 6.27 0.22
CA GLU A 215 -41.27 7.16 -0.74
C GLU A 215 -40.98 8.64 -0.45
N ARG A 216 -41.04 9.03 0.83
CA ARG A 216 -40.74 10.41 1.25
C ARG A 216 -39.31 10.81 0.94
N VAL A 217 -38.33 9.93 1.19
CA VAL A 217 -36.91 10.21 0.88
C VAL A 217 -36.71 10.27 -0.64
N LEU A 218 -37.29 9.34 -1.40
CA LEU A 218 -37.24 9.33 -2.87
C LEU A 218 -37.80 10.64 -3.48
N GLN A 219 -38.81 11.23 -2.86
CA GLN A 219 -39.40 12.51 -3.27
C GLN A 219 -38.56 13.72 -2.83
N ALA A 220 -37.93 13.65 -1.65
CA ALA A 220 -37.17 14.75 -1.05
C ALA A 220 -35.83 15.01 -1.75
N VAL A 221 -35.15 13.97 -2.24
CA VAL A 221 -33.84 14.10 -2.89
C VAL A 221 -33.84 13.57 -4.32
N LYS A 222 -32.98 14.15 -5.17
CA LYS A 222 -32.81 13.77 -6.58
C LYS A 222 -31.56 12.96 -6.88
N VAL A 223 -30.78 12.63 -5.87
CA VAL A 223 -29.64 11.73 -5.99
C VAL A 223 -30.10 10.27 -5.99
N PRO A 224 -29.31 9.32 -6.52
CA PRO A 224 -29.60 7.89 -6.37
C PRO A 224 -29.58 7.43 -4.90
N LEU A 225 -30.21 6.27 -4.62
CA LEU A 225 -30.35 5.72 -3.27
C LEU A 225 -29.86 4.27 -3.19
N ILE A 226 -29.16 3.97 -2.09
CA ILE A 226 -29.03 2.65 -1.50
C ILE A 226 -30.07 2.56 -0.37
N ILE A 227 -30.80 1.45 -0.25
CA ILE A 227 -31.81 1.25 0.78
C ILE A 227 -31.50 -0.06 1.52
N GLY A 228 -31.27 0.04 2.82
CA GLY A 228 -31.03 -1.12 3.67
C GLY A 228 -32.11 -1.36 4.71
N GLY A 229 -32.31 -2.63 5.04
CA GLY A 229 -33.20 -3.08 6.11
C GLY A 229 -32.51 -3.07 7.47
N SER A 230 -33.02 -3.87 8.40
CA SER A 230 -32.45 -3.99 9.75
C SER A 230 -31.37 -5.08 9.85
N GLY A 231 -31.18 -5.89 8.81
CA GLY A 231 -30.34 -7.08 8.84
C GLY A 231 -31.06 -8.33 9.35
N ASN A 232 -32.39 -8.27 9.56
CA ASN A 232 -33.15 -9.45 9.98
C ASN A 232 -33.51 -10.29 8.75
N PRO A 233 -33.10 -11.57 8.68
CA PRO A 233 -33.16 -12.33 7.44
C PRO A 233 -34.57 -12.64 6.95
N VAL A 234 -35.59 -12.59 7.83
CA VAL A 234 -36.99 -12.81 7.44
C VAL A 234 -37.67 -11.48 7.11
N LYS A 235 -37.52 -10.49 8.00
CA LYS A 235 -38.13 -9.17 7.83
C LYS A 235 -37.61 -8.45 6.58
N ASP A 236 -36.30 -8.57 6.28
CA ASP A 236 -35.70 -7.89 5.14
C ASP A 236 -36.15 -8.49 3.81
N VAL A 237 -36.47 -9.79 3.75
CA VAL A 237 -37.07 -10.41 2.55
C VAL A 237 -38.43 -9.79 2.26
N GLU A 238 -39.29 -9.67 3.27
CA GLU A 238 -40.61 -9.03 3.15
C GLU A 238 -40.48 -7.55 2.77
N LEU A 239 -39.54 -6.85 3.43
CA LEU A 239 -39.26 -5.44 3.20
C LEU A 239 -38.80 -5.20 1.76
N PHE A 240 -37.76 -5.90 1.28
CA PHE A 240 -37.22 -5.70 -0.06
C PHE A 240 -38.21 -6.11 -1.16
N THR A 241 -39.03 -7.13 -0.91
CA THR A 241 -40.14 -7.48 -1.82
C THR A 241 -41.06 -6.28 -2.00
N ARG A 242 -41.54 -5.68 -0.90
CA ARG A 242 -42.44 -4.53 -0.96
C ARG A 242 -41.77 -3.29 -1.54
N LEU A 243 -40.53 -3.02 -1.15
CA LEU A 243 -39.80 -1.84 -1.59
C LEU A 243 -39.43 -1.90 -3.07
N SER A 244 -39.25 -3.09 -3.65
CA SER A 244 -39.02 -3.25 -5.08
C SER A 244 -40.20 -2.71 -5.90
N GLU A 245 -41.44 -2.95 -5.45
CA GLU A 245 -42.62 -2.38 -6.12
C GLU A 245 -42.72 -0.86 -5.94
N VAL A 246 -42.43 -0.38 -4.73
CA VAL A 246 -42.56 1.02 -4.35
C VAL A 246 -41.52 1.91 -5.04
N ALA A 247 -40.30 1.41 -5.18
CA ALA A 247 -39.20 2.12 -5.83
C ALA A 247 -39.08 1.81 -7.33
N ALA A 248 -40.05 1.11 -7.92
CA ALA A 248 -40.02 0.68 -9.31
C ALA A 248 -39.66 1.82 -10.27
N GLY A 249 -38.71 1.56 -11.17
CA GLY A 249 -38.19 2.57 -12.11
C GLY A 249 -37.09 3.47 -11.55
N GLU A 250 -36.85 3.51 -10.24
CA GLU A 250 -35.80 4.37 -9.64
C GLU A 250 -34.40 3.75 -9.65
N ARG A 251 -34.31 2.45 -9.91
CA ARG A 251 -33.06 1.66 -9.90
C ARG A 251 -32.22 1.91 -8.64
N VAL A 252 -32.85 1.68 -7.49
CA VAL A 252 -32.18 1.68 -6.18
C VAL A 252 -31.29 0.45 -6.02
N VAL A 253 -30.38 0.51 -5.05
CA VAL A 253 -29.57 -0.63 -4.60
C VAL A 253 -30.10 -1.12 -3.26
N PHE A 254 -30.45 -2.39 -3.14
CA PHE A 254 -30.81 -2.96 -1.83
C PHE A 254 -29.59 -3.43 -1.06
N ASN A 255 -29.51 -3.03 0.22
CA ASN A 255 -28.43 -3.37 1.15
C ASN A 255 -28.96 -4.17 2.35
N SER A 256 -28.79 -5.48 2.42
CA SER A 256 -28.09 -6.38 1.51
C SER A 256 -28.73 -7.76 1.59
N VAL A 257 -28.33 -8.67 0.70
CA VAL A 257 -28.61 -10.09 0.87
C VAL A 257 -27.45 -10.77 1.60
N THR A 258 -27.77 -11.60 2.60
CA THR A 258 -26.81 -12.42 3.36
C THR A 258 -27.08 -13.91 3.15
N VAL A 259 -26.20 -14.77 3.67
CA VAL A 259 -26.34 -16.23 3.55
C VAL A 259 -27.53 -16.79 4.33
N ASP A 260 -28.00 -16.06 5.34
CA ASP A 260 -29.11 -16.48 6.22
C ASP A 260 -30.49 -16.11 5.65
N MET A 261 -30.52 -15.33 4.56
CA MET A 261 -31.75 -14.93 3.87
C MET A 261 -32.19 -15.95 2.82
N ASP A 262 -33.48 -15.90 2.48
CA ASP A 262 -33.98 -16.54 1.27
C ASP A 262 -33.54 -15.72 0.03
N ILE A 263 -32.35 -16.05 -0.49
CA ILE A 263 -31.69 -15.32 -1.58
C ILE A 263 -32.58 -15.29 -2.84
N GLU A 264 -33.21 -16.42 -3.20
CA GLU A 264 -34.04 -16.48 -4.40
C GLU A 264 -35.29 -15.60 -4.27
N LYS A 265 -35.98 -15.64 -3.11
CA LYS A 265 -37.12 -14.77 -2.86
C LYS A 265 -36.74 -13.29 -2.77
N THR A 266 -35.52 -12.99 -2.32
CA THR A 266 -35.01 -11.61 -2.29
C THR A 266 -34.68 -11.10 -3.70
N VAL A 267 -33.98 -11.91 -4.50
CA VAL A 267 -33.46 -11.51 -5.81
C VAL A 267 -34.55 -11.35 -6.85
N LYS A 268 -35.58 -12.20 -6.85
CA LYS A 268 -36.66 -12.16 -7.86
C LYS A 268 -37.33 -10.78 -7.99
N PRO A 269 -37.91 -10.19 -6.93
CA PRO A 269 -38.52 -8.87 -7.02
C PRO A 269 -37.51 -7.78 -7.38
N VAL A 270 -36.29 -7.82 -6.81
CA VAL A 270 -35.22 -6.88 -7.15
C VAL A 270 -34.92 -6.90 -8.65
N ASN A 271 -34.82 -8.10 -9.23
CA ASN A 271 -34.58 -8.28 -10.65
C ASN A 271 -35.76 -7.81 -11.52
N GLU A 272 -36.98 -8.21 -11.14
CA GLU A 272 -38.24 -7.89 -11.83
C GLU A 272 -38.49 -6.39 -11.95
N TYR A 273 -38.26 -5.63 -10.86
CA TYR A 273 -38.48 -4.18 -10.82
C TYR A 273 -37.25 -3.35 -11.24
N GLY A 274 -36.19 -4.01 -11.71
CA GLY A 274 -35.04 -3.32 -12.30
C GLY A 274 -34.09 -2.68 -11.28
N HIS A 275 -33.98 -3.26 -10.09
CA HIS A 275 -33.09 -2.80 -9.02
C HIS A 275 -31.77 -3.57 -8.99
N ASP A 276 -30.84 -3.04 -8.20
CA ASP A 276 -29.53 -3.61 -7.96
C ASP A 276 -29.46 -4.16 -6.51
N LEU A 277 -28.49 -5.04 -6.23
CA LEU A 277 -28.38 -5.72 -4.93
C LEU A 277 -26.93 -5.74 -4.45
N ILE A 278 -26.74 -5.51 -3.15
CA ILE A 278 -25.48 -5.79 -2.45
C ILE A 278 -25.55 -7.21 -1.86
N ALA A 279 -24.56 -8.04 -2.17
CA ALA A 279 -24.29 -9.30 -1.47
C ALA A 279 -23.27 -9.04 -0.35
N LEU A 280 -23.70 -9.21 0.90
CA LEU A 280 -22.86 -9.00 2.07
C LEU A 280 -22.28 -10.32 2.57
N ALA A 281 -20.95 -10.42 2.51
CA ALA A 281 -20.17 -11.52 3.07
C ALA A 281 -19.37 -11.03 4.27
N PHE A 282 -19.28 -11.83 5.33
CA PHE A 282 -18.58 -11.44 6.56
C PHE A 282 -17.11 -11.87 6.52
N ILE A 283 -16.26 -11.12 5.78
CA ILE A 283 -14.80 -11.34 5.69
C ILE A 283 -14.47 -12.79 5.28
N ASP A 284 -15.26 -13.36 4.37
CA ASP A 284 -15.12 -14.75 3.91
C ASP A 284 -15.29 -14.82 2.38
N ILE A 285 -14.22 -15.18 1.69
CA ILE A 285 -14.18 -15.27 0.22
C ILE A 285 -15.07 -16.38 -0.35
N ASN A 286 -15.30 -17.45 0.41
CA ASN A 286 -16.18 -18.53 -0.01
C ASN A 286 -17.65 -18.11 0.12
N GLN A 287 -18.00 -17.40 1.21
CA GLN A 287 -19.32 -16.78 1.32
C GLN A 287 -19.56 -15.77 0.21
N ALA A 288 -18.58 -14.91 -0.08
CA ALA A 288 -18.67 -13.94 -1.17
C ALA A 288 -18.92 -14.61 -2.53
N LYS A 289 -18.18 -15.67 -2.86
CA LYS A 289 -18.38 -16.44 -4.09
C LYS A 289 -19.75 -17.09 -4.15
N GLU A 290 -20.18 -17.70 -3.05
CA GLU A 290 -21.44 -18.44 -2.97
C GLU A 290 -22.65 -17.50 -3.08
N LEU A 291 -22.64 -16.38 -2.35
CA LEU A 291 -23.67 -15.34 -2.46
C LEU A 291 -23.76 -14.79 -3.87
N CYS A 292 -22.62 -14.44 -4.47
CA CYS A 292 -22.61 -13.93 -5.84
C CYS A 292 -23.16 -14.96 -6.83
N ARG A 293 -22.72 -16.23 -6.72
CA ARG A 293 -23.20 -17.32 -7.58
C ARG A 293 -24.70 -17.51 -7.46
N LYS A 294 -25.23 -17.61 -6.23
CA LYS A 294 -26.66 -17.78 -5.96
C LYS A 294 -27.49 -16.61 -6.44
N ALA A 295 -27.03 -15.37 -6.26
CA ALA A 295 -27.73 -14.19 -6.76
C ALA A 295 -27.81 -14.18 -8.30
N VAL A 296 -26.73 -14.58 -8.99
CA VAL A 296 -26.73 -14.72 -10.44
C VAL A 296 -27.65 -15.87 -10.91
N GLU A 297 -27.62 -17.01 -10.24
CA GLU A 297 -28.51 -18.15 -10.54
C GLU A 297 -29.99 -17.83 -10.32
N ALA A 298 -30.29 -16.98 -9.33
CA ALA A 298 -31.64 -16.44 -9.10
C ALA A 298 -32.07 -15.39 -10.14
N GLY A 299 -31.18 -15.00 -11.07
CA GLY A 299 -31.49 -14.19 -12.25
C GLY A 299 -30.93 -12.77 -12.24
N LEU A 300 -30.21 -12.35 -11.20
CA LEU A 300 -29.61 -11.01 -11.16
C LEU A 300 -28.33 -10.96 -12.01
N PRO A 301 -28.23 -10.08 -13.02
CA PRO A 301 -27.01 -10.00 -13.81
C PRO A 301 -25.86 -9.40 -12.99
N ARG A 302 -24.62 -9.78 -13.34
CA ARG A 302 -23.40 -9.27 -12.69
C ARG A 302 -23.29 -7.73 -12.72
N SER A 303 -23.87 -7.08 -13.72
CA SER A 303 -23.93 -5.62 -13.85
C SER A 303 -24.96 -4.93 -12.95
N ARG A 304 -25.61 -5.69 -12.05
CA ARG A 304 -26.56 -5.22 -11.03
C ARG A 304 -26.29 -5.80 -9.64
N LEU A 305 -25.13 -6.44 -9.47
CA LEU A 305 -24.71 -7.08 -8.23
C LEU A 305 -23.42 -6.44 -7.73
N ILE A 306 -23.45 -5.97 -6.49
CA ILE A 306 -22.32 -5.37 -5.80
C ILE A 306 -21.91 -6.32 -4.67
N LEU A 307 -20.61 -6.57 -4.52
CA LEU A 307 -20.09 -7.37 -3.40
C LEU A 307 -19.65 -6.44 -2.27
N ASP A 308 -20.21 -6.63 -1.09
CA ASP A 308 -19.67 -6.10 0.16
C ASP A 308 -18.96 -7.24 0.90
N PRO A 309 -17.61 -7.26 0.92
CA PRO A 309 -16.85 -8.29 1.63
C PRO A 309 -16.83 -8.07 3.15
N THR A 310 -17.51 -7.03 3.67
CA THR A 310 -17.33 -6.44 4.99
C THR A 310 -15.90 -5.92 5.19
N THR A 311 -15.76 -4.78 5.85
CA THR A 311 -14.43 -4.27 6.24
C THR A 311 -14.44 -3.92 7.72
N GLY A 312 -13.35 -4.24 8.42
CA GLY A 312 -13.12 -3.73 9.76
C GLY A 312 -12.76 -2.25 9.71
N ALA A 313 -13.18 -1.49 10.72
CA ALA A 313 -12.74 -0.11 10.87
C ALA A 313 -11.23 -0.05 11.13
N LEU A 314 -10.62 1.12 10.91
CA LEU A 314 -9.20 1.34 11.22
C LEU A 314 -8.89 0.96 12.68
N GLY A 315 -7.95 0.01 12.85
CA GLY A 315 -7.56 -0.51 14.17
C GLY A 315 -8.42 -1.67 14.69
N TYR A 316 -9.40 -2.14 13.91
CA TYR A 316 -10.35 -3.18 14.26
C TYR A 316 -10.52 -4.21 13.12
N GLY A 317 -9.40 -4.75 12.61
CA GLY A 317 -9.39 -5.79 11.56
C GLY A 317 -9.62 -5.24 10.15
N ILE A 318 -8.87 -4.20 9.79
CA ILE A 318 -8.95 -3.58 8.45
C ILE A 318 -8.06 -4.31 7.43
N GLU A 319 -7.05 -5.03 7.92
CA GLU A 319 -6.13 -5.90 7.17
C GLU A 319 -6.80 -7.15 6.59
#